data_AF-A0A075WUA4-F1
#
_entry.id   AF-A0A075WUA4-F1
#
_cell.length_a   1.000
_cell.length_b   1.000
_cell.length_c   1.000
_cell.angle_alpha   90.00
_cell.angle_beta   90.00
_cell.angle_gamma   90.00
#
_symmetry.space_group_name_H-M   'P 1'
#
loop_
_entity.id
_entity.type
_entity.pdbx_description
1 polymer ?
#
loop_
_entity_poly.entity_id
_entity_poly.type
_entity_poly.pdbx_seq_one_letter_code
_entity_poly.pdbx_strand_id
1 'polypeptide(L)' 'MPQNSLNFKILKTNEPITPRSGLALVDAFLKNSGIKTLIDQHMPLPGSNRGYISWQYIQLILLMLIG' A
#
# COMPACT_ATOMS: atom_id res chain seq x y z
N MET A 1 -9.34 -5.03 -16.28
CA MET A 1 -8.57 -3.85 -15.86
C MET A 1 -7.53 -3.56 -16.93
N PRO A 2 -7.43 -2.34 -17.47
CA PRO A 2 -6.34 -2.00 -18.37
C PRO A 2 -5.01 -2.16 -17.63
N GLN A 3 -3.97 -2.66 -18.31
CA GLN A 3 -2.65 -2.81 -17.72
C GLN A 3 -2.00 -1.43 -17.58
N ASN A 4 -2.06 -0.86 -16.38
CA ASN A 4 -1.39 0.39 -16.07
C ASN A 4 0.09 0.14 -15.76
N SER A 5 0.95 1.01 -16.26
CA SER A 5 2.33 1.11 -15.78
C SER A 5 2.34 1.60 -14.33
N LEU A 6 3.03 0.87 -13.45
CA LEU A 6 3.21 1.30 -12.07
C LEU A 6 4.02 2.60 -12.03
N ASN A 7 3.43 3.67 -11.50
CA ASN A 7 4.05 4.99 -11.46
C ASN A 7 5.00 5.15 -10.26
N PHE A 8 6.01 4.29 -10.16
CA PHE A 8 7.10 4.46 -9.20
C PHE A 8 8.45 4.13 -9.81
N LYS A 9 9.50 4.81 -9.33
CA LYS A 9 10.87 4.66 -9.82
C LYS A 9 11.69 3.84 -8.83
N ILE A 10 12.44 2.87 -9.33
CA ILE A 10 13.45 2.15 -8.56
C ILE A 10 14.78 2.87 -8.76
N LEU A 11 15.47 3.14 -7.65
CA LEU A 11 16.79 3.78 -7.64
C LEU A 11 17.79 2.83 -6.99
N LYS A 12 19.06 2.94 -7.40
CA LYS A 12 20.16 2.24 -6.74
C LYS A 12 20.53 2.99 -5.47
N THR A 13 20.70 2.25 -4.37
CA THR A 13 21.23 2.76 -3.09
C THR A 13 22.42 1.90 -2.66
N ASN A 14 23.33 2.48 -1.87
CA ASN A 14 24.43 1.77 -1.21
C ASN A 14 24.10 1.42 0.25
N GLU A 15 22.86 1.67 0.70
CA GLU A 15 22.41 1.30 2.03
C GLU A 15 22.32 -0.23 2.17
N PRO A 16 22.70 -0.79 3.34
CA PRO A 16 22.56 -2.21 3.59
C PRO A 16 21.08 -2.61 3.61
N ILE A 17 20.79 -3.77 3.02
CA ILE A 17 19.45 -4.36 3.06
C ILE A 17 19.13 -4.74 4.52
N THR A 18 18.11 -4.12 5.09
CA THR A 18 17.60 -4.45 6.42
C THR A 18 16.52 -5.55 6.34
N PRO A 19 16.28 -6.29 7.44
CA PRO A 19 15.10 -7.15 7.52
C PRO A 19 13.83 -6.36 7.16
N ARG A 20 12.95 -6.97 6.36
CA ARG A 20 11.70 -6.36 5.87
C ARG A 20 11.83 -5.19 4.90
N SER A 21 13.03 -4.81 4.46
CA SER A 21 13.22 -3.76 3.44
C SER A 21 12.44 -4.00 2.13
N GLY A 22 12.19 -5.27 1.77
CA GLY A 22 11.35 -5.64 0.62
C GLY A 22 9.88 -5.16 0.73
N LEU A 23 9.37 -4.89 1.94
CA LEU A 23 8.03 -4.34 2.14
C LEU A 23 7.86 -2.95 1.52
N ALA A 24 8.94 -2.18 1.36
CA ALA A 24 8.89 -0.88 0.70
C ALA A 24 8.41 -1.00 -0.76
N LEU A 25 8.79 -2.09 -1.44
CA LEU A 25 8.36 -2.36 -2.81
C LEU A 25 6.90 -2.79 -2.86
N VAL A 26 6.46 -3.60 -1.89
CA VAL A 26 5.06 -4.00 -1.72
C VAL A 26 4.18 -2.78 -1.44
N ASP A 27 4.61 -1.90 -0.53
CA ASP A 27 3.91 -0.65 -0.23
C ASP A 27 3.78 0.26 -1.46
N ALA A 28 4.87 0.43 -2.21
CA ALA A 28 4.87 1.18 -3.45
C ALA A 28 3.92 0.57 -4.50
N PHE A 29 3.89 -0.76 -4.63
CA PHE A 29 2.97 -1.46 -5.50
C PHE A 29 1.51 -1.25 -5.08
N LEU A 30 1.19 -1.43 -3.80
CA LEU A 30 -0.16 -1.26 -3.26
C LEU A 30 -0.70 0.16 -3.48
N LYS A 31 0.15 1.18 -3.32
CA LYS A 31 -0.21 2.59 -3.58
C LYS A 31 -0.44 2.90 -5.06
N ASN A 32 0.29 2.25 -5.97
CA ASN A 32 0.25 2.56 -7.41
C ASN A 32 -0.62 1.61 -8.25
N SER A 33 -1.12 0.52 -7.66
CA SER A 33 -1.97 -0.46 -8.34
C SER A 33 -3.45 -0.05 -8.46
N GLY A 34 -3.86 1.03 -7.81
CA GLY A 34 -5.26 1.48 -7.75
C GLY A 34 -6.13 0.76 -6.72
N ILE A 35 -5.55 -0.18 -5.95
CA ILE A 35 -6.25 -0.91 -4.88
C ILE A 35 -6.81 0.06 -3.83
N LYS A 36 -6.05 1.09 -3.45
CA LYS A 36 -6.53 2.11 -2.51
C LYS A 36 -7.81 2.79 -3.01
N THR A 37 -7.85 3.17 -4.29
CA THR A 37 -9.03 3.82 -4.88
C THR A 37 -10.24 2.90 -4.86
N LEU A 38 -10.06 1.61 -5.15
CA LEU A 38 -11.15 0.63 -5.07
C LEU A 38 -11.68 0.48 -3.64
N ILE A 39 -10.77 0.44 -2.66
CA ILE A 39 -11.13 0.38 -1.24
C ILE A 39 -11.92 1.62 -0.84
N ASP A 40 -11.41 2.81 -1.17
CA ASP A 40 -12.06 4.08 -0.81
C ASP A 40 -13.45 4.22 -1.46
N GLN A 41 -13.70 3.58 -2.62
CA GLN A 41 -14.99 3.59 -3.31
C GLN A 41 -16.02 2.61 -2.73
N HIS A 42 -15.59 1.45 -2.23
CA HIS A 42 -16.50 0.36 -1.86
C HIS A 42 -16.60 0.13 -0.35
N MET A 43 -15.61 0.57 0.42
CA MET A 43 -15.64 0.42 1.88
C MET A 43 -16.39 1.58 2.54
N PRO A 44 -17.08 1.33 3.65
CA PRO A 44 -17.74 2.39 4.40
C PRO A 44 -16.74 3.39 4.96
N LEU A 45 -17.17 4.64 5.06
CA LEU A 45 -16.45 5.65 5.82
C LEU A 45 -16.45 5.30 7.32
N PRO A 46 -15.44 5.76 8.08
CA PRO A 46 -15.42 5.57 9.52
C PRO A 46 -16.66 6.24 10.16
N GLY A 47 -17.32 5.54 11.08
CA GLY A 47 -18.48 6.08 11.80
C GLY A 47 -18.14 7.15 12.84
N SER A 48 -16.85 7.39 13.12
CA SER A 48 -16.36 8.41 14.05
C SER A 48 -15.38 9.33 13.33
N ASN A 49 -15.39 10.62 13.67
CA ASN A 49 -14.43 11.60 13.12
C ASN A 49 -12.96 11.29 13.51
N ARG A 50 -12.75 10.41 14.49
CA ARG A 50 -11.41 9.92 14.90
C ARG A 50 -11.13 8.49 14.40
N GLY A 51 -12.03 7.91 13.61
CA GLY A 51 -11.89 6.57 13.08
C GLY A 51 -10.84 6.53 11.96
N TYR A 52 -10.16 5.40 11.84
CA TYR A 52 -9.24 5.16 10.73
C TYR A 52 -10.03 4.81 9.47
N ILE A 53 -9.54 5.26 8.31
CA ILE A 53 -10.09 4.86 7.01
C ILE A 53 -9.71 3.41 6.69
N SER A 54 -10.55 2.71 5.94
CA SER A 54 -10.37 1.28 5.65
C SER A 54 -8.99 0.94 5.06
N TRP A 55 -8.44 1.84 4.24
CA TRP A 55 -7.08 1.71 3.71
C TRP A 55 -6.02 1.52 4.80
N GLN A 56 -6.11 2.25 5.91
CA GLN A 56 -5.11 2.18 6.99
C GLN A 56 -5.10 0.80 7.65
N TYR A 57 -6.25 0.14 7.78
CA TYR A 57 -6.31 -1.23 8.27
C TYR A 57 -5.80 -2.23 7.23
N ILE A 58 -6.33 -2.15 6.01
CA ILE A 58 -6.05 -3.13 4.96
C ILE A 58 -4.57 -3.11 4.55
N GLN A 59 -3.99 -1.92 4.38
CA GLN A 59 -2.57 -1.77 4.05
C GLN A 59 -1.69 -2.40 5.14
N LEU A 60 -1.98 -2.14 6.42
CA LEU A 60 -1.22 -2.75 7.52
C LEU A 60 -1.34 -4.26 7.55
N ILE A 61 -2.55 -4.80 7.38
CA ILE A 61 -2.77 -6.25 7.37
C ILE A 61 -2.03 -6.90 6.19
N LEU A 62 -2.06 -6.29 5.01
CA LEU A 62 -1.35 -6.79 3.84
C LEU A 62 0.16 -6.79 4.05
N LEU A 63 0.72 -5.71 4.57
CA LEU A 63 2.16 -5.63 4.86
C LEU A 63 2.58 -6.67 5.90
N MET A 64 1.78 -6.84 6.96
CA MET A 64 2.01 -7.84 8.00
C MET A 64 1.93 -9.28 7.47
N LEU A 65 0.97 -9.57 6.59
CA LEU A 65 0.80 -10.91 6.01
C LEU A 65 1.94 -11.28 5.07
N ILE A 66 2.45 -10.28 4.33
CA ILE A 66 3.54 -10.47 3.37
C ILE A 66 4.90 -10.51 4.08
N GLY A 67 5.07 -9.79 5.19
CA GLY A 67 6.33 -9.80 5.90
C GLY A 67 6.30 -9.22 7.30
#